data_AF-A0AAV7L2F8-F1
#
_entry.id   AF-A0AAV7L2F8-F1
#
_cell.length_a   1.000
_cell.length_b   1.000
_cell.length_c   1.000
_cell.angle_alpha   90.00
_cell.angle_beta   90.00
_cell.angle_gamma   90.00
#
_symmetry.space_group_name_H-M   'P 1'
#
loop_
_entity.id
_entity.type
_entity.pdbx_description
1 polymer ?
#
loop_
_entity_poly.entity_id
_entity_poly.type
_entity_poly.pdbx_seq_one_letter_code
_entity_poly.pdbx_strand_id
1 'polypeptide(L)' 'MFAIERAHQALVARPWPGALLCYIIARILNSKDRDSVLRVARDMDTAKFENHKILIYPDYTIKMQTACKTFLEVKAKY' A
#
# COMPACT_ATOMS: atom_id res chain seq x y z
N MET A 1 -2.83 14.78 -13.54
CA MET A 1 -2.07 15.62 -12.59
C MET A 1 -2.15 14.91 -11.26
N PHE A 2 -1.02 14.46 -10.73
CA PHE A 2 -1.00 13.69 -9.49
C PHE A 2 -1.39 14.58 -8.30
N ALA A 3 -2.62 14.42 -7.81
CA ALA A 3 -3.17 15.23 -6.73
C ALA A 3 -3.52 14.35 -5.53
N ILE A 4 -3.01 14.71 -4.35
CA ILE A 4 -3.30 14.03 -3.10
C ILE A 4 -4.43 14.80 -2.40
N GLU A 5 -5.53 14.12 -2.12
CA GLU A 5 -6.66 14.69 -1.37
C GLU A 5 -6.34 14.73 0.13
N ARG A 6 -5.79 13.63 0.65
CA ARG A 6 -5.42 13.50 2.07
C ARG A 6 -4.28 12.53 2.24
N ALA A 7 -3.35 12.82 3.14
CA ALA A 7 -2.34 11.88 3.60
C ALA A 7 -2.16 12.03 5.12
N HIS A 8 -2.15 10.91 5.84
CA HIS A 8 -1.96 10.91 7.29
C HIS A 8 -1.36 9.59 7.75
N GLN A 9 -0.72 9.60 8.92
CA GLN A 9 -0.35 8.37 9.60
C GLN A 9 -1.61 7.68 10.13
N ALA A 10 -1.64 6.36 10.04
CA ALA A 10 -2.73 5.59 10.63
C ALA A 10 -2.79 5.84 12.14
N LEU A 11 -4.01 5.92 12.66
CA LEU A 11 -4.30 6.13 14.08
C LEU A 11 -4.12 4.82 14.87
N VAL A 12 -2.91 4.29 14.83
CA VAL A 12 -2.50 3.10 15.59
C VAL A 12 -1.63 3.55 16.75
N ALA A 13 -1.64 2.79 17.86
CA ALA A 13 -0.74 3.05 18.97
C ALA A 13 0.70 3.17 18.45
N ARG A 14 1.41 4.22 18.88
CA ARG A 14 2.78 4.47 18.42
C ARG A 14 3.62 3.21 18.70
N PRO A 15 4.34 2.69 17.70
CA PRO A 15 5.17 1.51 17.88
C PRO A 15 6.19 1.78 18.99
N TRP A 16 6.48 0.77 19.81
CA TRP A 16 7.57 0.79 20.78
C TRP A 16 8.90 1.15 20.09
N PRO A 17 9.90 1.73 20.79
CA PRO A 17 11.21 1.96 20.19
C PRO A 17 11.78 0.67 19.59
N GLY A 18 11.97 0.64 18.27
CA GLY A 18 12.40 -0.55 17.51
C GLY A 18 11.28 -1.32 16.78
N ALA A 19 10.01 -0.96 16.97
CA ALA A 19 8.89 -1.54 16.23
C ALA A 19 8.68 -0.83 14.87
N LEU A 20 7.99 -1.53 13.95
CA LEU A 20 7.76 -1.08 12.57
C LEU A 20 7.09 0.28 12.52
N LEU A 21 7.48 1.12 11.56
CA LEU A 21 6.88 2.44 11.31
C LEU A 21 5.35 2.34 11.15
N CYS A 22 4.61 3.34 11.66
CA CYS A 22 3.19 3.49 11.34
C CYS A 22 3.02 3.67 9.83
N TYR A 23 2.14 2.87 9.22
CA TYR A 23 1.81 3.02 7.82
C TYR A 23 1.09 4.35 7.56
N ILE A 24 1.30 4.90 6.36
CA ILE A 24 0.67 6.14 5.89
C ILE A 24 -0.53 5.75 5.03
N ILE A 25 -1.68 6.35 5.31
CA ILE A 25 -2.89 6.23 4.51
C ILE A 25 -3.00 7.49 3.65
N ALA A 26 -2.90 7.30 2.33
CA ALA A 26 -3.02 8.36 1.34
C ALA A 26 -4.24 8.13 0.45
N ARG A 27 -5.08 9.16 0.34
CA ARG A 27 -6.20 9.23 -0.61
C ARG A 27 -5.77 10.10 -1.78
N ILE A 28 -5.62 9.47 -2.93
CA ILE A 28 -5.34 10.14 -4.21
C ILE A 28 -6.68 10.58 -4.81
N LEU A 29 -6.73 11.82 -5.29
CA LEU A 29 -7.97 12.45 -5.77
C LEU A 29 -8.58 11.70 -6.97
N ASN A 30 -7.73 11.23 -7.90
CA ASN A 30 -8.15 10.54 -9.11
C ASN A 30 -7.87 9.02 -9.00
N SER A 31 -8.88 8.20 -9.28
CA SER A 31 -8.73 6.74 -9.30
C SER A 31 -7.72 6.26 -10.35
N LYS A 32 -7.61 6.92 -11.50
CA LYS A 32 -6.63 6.59 -12.54
C LYS A 32 -5.19 6.79 -12.06
N ASP A 33 -4.96 7.86 -11.31
CA ASP A 33 -3.64 8.17 -10.76
C ASP A 33 -3.27 7.18 -9.66
N ARG A 34 -4.23 6.81 -8.80
CA ARG A 34 -4.08 5.73 -7.81
C ARG A 34 -3.69 4.41 -8.48
N ASP A 35 -4.43 4.01 -9.51
CA ASP A 35 -4.20 2.73 -10.19
C ASP A 35 -2.86 2.71 -10.92
N SER A 36 -2.44 3.85 -11.48
CA SER A 36 -1.13 4.02 -12.09
C SER A 36 -0.01 3.85 -11.07
N VAL A 37 -0.12 4.46 -9.87
CA VAL A 37 0.86 4.26 -8.79
C VAL A 37 0.94 2.81 -8.36
N LEU A 38 -0.20 2.15 -8.16
CA LEU A 38 -0.24 0.74 -7.75
C LEU A 38 0.37 -0.18 -8.82
N ARG A 39 0.19 0.14 -10.10
CA ARG A 39 0.83 -0.58 -11.20
C ARG A 39 2.34 -0.41 -11.17
N VAL A 40 2.82 0.83 -11.13
CA VAL A 40 4.26 1.13 -11.06
C VAL A 40 4.90 0.47 -9.84
N ALA A 41 4.24 0.48 -8.69
CA ALA A 41 4.74 -0.14 -7.47
C ALA A 41 4.82 -1.68 -7.54
N ARG A 42 4.01 -2.32 -8.39
CA ARG A 42 4.08 -3.78 -8.63
C ARG A 42 5.15 -4.14 -9.65
N ASP A 43 5.29 -3.31 -10.68
CA ASP A 43 6.29 -3.52 -11.74
C ASP A 43 7.70 -3.21 -11.23
N MET A 44 7.81 -2.30 -10.25
CA MET A 44 9.04 -2.00 -9.54
C MET A 44 9.30 -3.04 -8.46
N ASP A 45 10.28 -3.93 -8.69
CA ASP A 45 10.66 -4.99 -7.74
C ASP A 45 10.92 -4.48 -6.32
N THR A 46 11.60 -3.34 -6.19
CA THR A 46 11.84 -2.68 -4.91
C THR A 46 11.71 -1.17 -5.01
N ALA A 47 10.65 -0.61 -4.43
CA ALA A 47 10.52 0.83 -4.24
C ALA A 47 11.41 1.29 -3.05
N LYS A 48 12.14 2.39 -3.23
CA LYS A 48 13.00 3.00 -2.20
C LYS A 48 12.67 4.47 -2.01
N PHE A 49 12.69 4.93 -0.77
CA PHE A 49 12.62 6.33 -0.38
C PHE A 49 13.74 6.61 0.64
N GLU A 50 14.59 7.60 0.38
CA GLU A 50 15.76 7.92 1.24
C GLU A 50 16.59 6.67 1.61
N ASN A 51 16.89 5.80 0.62
CA ASN A 51 17.56 4.50 0.79
C ASN A 51 16.81 3.44 1.62
N HIS A 52 15.60 3.73 2.12
CA HIS A 52 14.76 2.78 2.83
C HIS A 52 13.79 2.10 1.87
N LYS A 53 13.65 0.77 1.98
CA LYS A 53 12.64 0.02 1.22
C LYS A 53 11.25 0.44 1.68
N ILE A 54 10.41 0.83 0.73
CA ILE A 54 9.00 1.12 0.98
C ILE A 54 8.12 0.13 0.23
N LEU A 55 6.92 -0.09 0.75
CA LEU A 55 5.92 -0.94 0.15
C LEU A 55 4.64 -0.15 -0.03
N ILE A 56 4.03 -0.26 -1.20
CA ILE A 56 2.79 0.44 -1.54
C ILE A 56 1.73 -0.61 -1.85
N TYR A 57 0.64 -0.58 -1.10
CA TYR A 57 -0.47 -1.52 -1.24
C TYR A 57 -1.80 -0.77 -1.35
N PRO A 58 -2.80 -1.35 -2.04
CA PRO A 58 -4.15 -0.81 -2.01
C PRO A 58 -4.77 -0.97 -0.61
N ASP A 59 -5.51 0.05 -0.17
CA ASP A 59 -6.28 0.01 1.07
C ASP A 59 -7.64 -0.66 0.82
N TYR A 60 -7.71 -1.97 1.03
CA TYR A 60 -8.91 -2.76 0.86
C TYR A 60 -9.66 -2.95 2.18
N THR A 61 -10.99 -3.02 2.08
CA THR A 61 -11.83 -3.46 3.21
C THR A 61 -11.49 -4.89 3.61
N ILE A 62 -11.77 -5.26 4.87
CA ILE A 62 -11.50 -6.61 5.40
C ILE A 62 -12.14 -7.69 4.52
N LYS A 63 -13.39 -7.48 4.07
CA LYS A 63 -14.09 -8.42 3.19
C LYS A 63 -13.34 -8.66 1.88
N MET A 64 -12.85 -7.57 1.26
CA MET A 64 -12.09 -7.65 0.02
C MET A 64 -10.72 -8.30 0.24
N GLN A 65 -10.04 -7.99 1.34
CA GLN A 65 -8.77 -8.64 1.68
C GLN A 65 -8.94 -10.17 1.84
N THR A 66 -9.99 -10.61 2.54
CA THR A 66 -10.30 -12.04 2.69
C THR A 66 -10.58 -12.69 1.35
N ALA A 67 -11.35 -12.03 0.48
CA ALA A 67 -11.57 -12.52 -0.88
C ALA A 67 -10.27 -12.60 -1.68
N CYS A 68 -9.38 -11.60 -1.62
CA CYS A 68 -8.08 -11.67 -2.29
C CYS A 68 -7.19 -12.81 -1.77
N LYS A 69 -7.29 -13.16 -0.48
CA LYS A 69 -6.49 -14.25 0.11
C LYS A 69 -6.82 -15.61 -0.48
N THR A 70 -8.07 -15.88 -0.84
CA THR A 70 -8.45 -17.17 -1.44
C THR A 70 -7.77 -17.39 -2.81
N PHE A 71 -7.39 -16.32 -3.50
CA PHE A 71 -6.67 -16.39 -4.77
C PHE A 71 -5.15 -16.60 -4.61
N LEU A 72 -4.60 -16.51 -3.40
CA LEU A 72 -3.16 -16.73 -3.18
C LEU A 72 -2.75 -18.18 -3.49
N GLU A 73 -3.63 -19.15 -3.20
CA GLU A 73 -3.41 -20.57 -3.49
C GLU A 73 -3.28 -20.85 -4.99
N VAL A 74 -4.01 -20.10 -5.81
CA VAL A 74 -3.92 -20.20 -7.28
C VAL A 74 -2.65 -19.52 -7.78
N LYS A 75 -2.32 -18.34 -7.21
CA LYS A 75 -1.13 -17.58 -7.60
C LYS A 75 0.17 -18.34 -7.33
N ALA A 76 0.25 -19.13 -6.27
CA ALA A 76 1.47 -19.87 -5.92
C ALA A 76 1.78 -21.07 -6.84
N LYS A 77 0.82 -21.49 -7.67
CA LYS A 77 0.94 -22.62 -8.60
C LYS A 77 1.46 -22.23 -10.00
N TYR A 78 1.56 -20.93 -10.28
CA TYR A 78 2.09 -20.36 -11.51
C TYR A 78 3.38 -19.62 -11.23
#